data_AF-A0A933M1M0-F1
#
_entry.id   AF-A0A933M1M0-F1
#
_cell.length_a   1.000
_cell.length_b   1.000
_cell.length_c   1.000
_cell.angle_alpha   90.00
_cell.angle_beta   90.00
_cell.angle_gamma   90.00
#
_symmetry.space_group_name_H-M   'P 1'
#
loop_
_entity.id
_entity.type
_entity.pdbx_description
1 polymer ?
#
loop_
_entity_poly.entity_id
_entity_poly.type
_entity_poly.pdbx_seq_one_letter_code
_entity_poly.pdbx_strand_id
1 'polypeptide(L)'
;MAEETILIDCPVCKARIEVERRTGKVLKHWERPQVKEGADPIQEALKKMKEDKSKLNGYFSSAKETMDEKKKDLLDKFDKEKKRIQESGDTSRPVNPMDLD
;
A
#
# COMPACT_ATOMS: atom_id res chain seq x y z
N MET A 1 31.51 26.88 11.82
CA MET A 1 31.19 28.09 11.02
C MET A 1 30.01 27.73 10.14
N ALA A 2 28.86 28.39 10.30
CA ALA A 2 27.69 28.09 9.49
C ALA A 2 28.01 28.42 8.03
N GLU A 3 27.98 27.43 7.14
CA GLU A 3 28.11 27.63 5.70
C GLU A 3 26.89 28.42 5.22
N GLU A 4 27.06 29.72 5.02
CA GLU A 4 26.01 30.59 4.53
C GLU A 4 25.82 30.30 3.02
N THR A 5 24.85 29.46 2.68
CA THR A 5 24.42 29.23 1.29
C THR A 5 23.31 30.21 0.91
N ILE A 6 23.30 30.65 -0.36
CA ILE A 6 22.24 31.50 -0.94
C ILE A 6 21.56 30.71 -2.06
N LEU A 7 20.24 30.77 -2.09
CA LEU A 7 19.43 30.25 -3.19
C LEU A 7 19.17 31.38 -4.20
N ILE A 8 19.57 31.16 -5.45
CA ILE A 8 19.43 32.11 -6.56
C ILE A 8 18.66 31.43 -7.69
N ASP A 9 17.68 32.12 -8.25
CA ASP A 9 16.99 31.69 -9.46
C ASP A 9 17.76 32.16 -10.69
N CYS A 10 18.12 31.21 -11.57
CA CYS A 10 18.85 31.55 -12.79
C CYS A 10 17.91 32.23 -13.81
N PRO A 11 18.24 33.43 -14.32
CA PRO A 11 17.38 34.13 -15.28
C PRO A 11 17.29 33.43 -16.64
N VAL A 12 18.24 32.53 -16.97
CA VAL A 12 18.31 31.84 -18.26
C VAL A 12 17.51 30.53 -18.25
N CYS A 13 17.74 29.67 -17.25
CA CYS A 13 17.11 28.34 -17.18
C CYS A 13 15.98 28.24 -16.15
N LYS A 14 15.69 29.29 -15.38
CA LYS A 14 14.69 29.33 -14.29
C LYS A 14 14.87 28.21 -13.24
N ALA A 15 16.05 27.59 -13.21
CA ALA A 15 16.46 26.58 -12.26
C ALA A 15 16.85 27.25 -10.94
N ARG A 16 16.69 26.51 -9.84
CA ARG A 16 17.04 27.01 -8.51
C ARG A 16 18.46 26.55 -8.19
N ILE A 17 19.37 27.50 -8.00
CA ILE A 17 20.78 27.25 -7.81
C ILE A 17 21.14 27.56 -6.36
N GLU A 18 21.81 26.61 -5.71
CA GLU A 18 22.40 26.83 -4.39
C GLU A 18 23.87 27.18 -4.54
N VAL A 19 24.25 28.35 -4.01
CA VAL A 19 25.58 28.93 -4.16
C VAL A 19 26.18 29.23 -2.80
N GLU A 20 27.46 28.92 -2.61
CA GLU A 20 28.21 29.31 -1.42
C GLU A 20 28.50 30.81 -1.44
N ARG A 21 28.10 31.54 -0.39
CA ARG A 21 28.15 33.00 -0.34
C ARG A 21 29.56 33.60 -0.36
N ARG A 22 30.57 32.87 0.11
CA ARG A 22 31.96 33.36 0.20
C ARG A 22 32.74 33.22 -1.10
N THR A 23 32.53 32.14 -1.83
CA THR A 23 33.33 31.81 -3.02
C THR A 23 32.55 31.94 -4.32
N GLY A 24 31.22 32.04 -4.26
CA GLY A 24 30.36 32.04 -5.44
C GLY A 24 30.31 30.67 -6.14
N LYS A 25 30.84 29.61 -5.52
CA LYS A 25 30.77 28.26 -6.09
C LYS A 25 29.34 27.73 -6.06
N VAL A 26 28.89 27.20 -7.20
CA VAL A 26 27.63 26.48 -7.32
C VAL A 26 27.79 25.13 -6.63
N LEU A 27 27.00 24.89 -5.57
CA LEU A 27 26.97 23.64 -4.84
C LEU A 27 25.97 22.66 -5.46
N LYS A 28 24.77 23.15 -5.82
CA LYS A 28 23.71 22.32 -6.40
C LYS A 28 22.88 23.11 -7.42
N HIS A 29 22.51 22.43 -8.50
CA HIS A 29 21.62 22.93 -9.54
C HIS A 29 20.36 22.07 -9.55
N TRP A 30 19.23 22.64 -9.13
CA TRP A 30 17.94 21.96 -9.09
C TRP A 30 17.15 22.35 -10.34
N GLU A 31 16.90 21.38 -11.21
CA GLU A 31 16.00 21.56 -12.34
C GLU A 31 14.58 21.87 -11.82
N ARG A 32 13.92 22.85 -12.44
CA ARG A 32 12.57 23.21 -12.07
C ARG A 32 11.66 21.98 -12.30
N PRO A 33 10.88 21.52 -11.30
CA PRO A 33 9.88 20.52 -11.55
C PRO A 33 8.94 21.06 -12.63
N GLN A 34 8.86 20.33 -13.74
CA GLN A 34 7.99 20.63 -14.88
C GLN A 34 6.54 20.47 -14.40
N VAL A 35 5.99 21.50 -13.75
CA VAL A 35 4.55 21.60 -13.54
C VAL A 35 3.98 21.86 -14.93
N LYS A 36 3.39 20.83 -15.53
CA LYS A 36 2.73 20.94 -16.83
C LYS A 36 1.68 22.06 -16.72
N GLU A 37 1.93 23.19 -17.39
CA GLU A 37 0.96 24.28 -17.49
C GLU A 37 -0.28 23.73 -18.21
N GLY A 38 -1.39 23.58 -17.47
CA GLY A 38 -2.70 23.18 -18.02
C GLY A 38 -3.33 21.90 -17.47
N ALA A 39 -2.66 21.15 -16.60
CA ALA A 39 -3.30 20.06 -15.86
C ALA A 39 -3.60 20.54 -14.44
N ASP A 40 -4.87 20.76 -14.11
CA ASP A 40 -5.30 21.18 -12.78
C ASP A 40 -4.87 20.09 -11.77
N PRO A 41 -3.85 20.32 -10.92
CA PRO A 41 -3.27 19.29 -10.07
C PRO A 41 -4.29 18.69 -9.10
N ILE A 42 -5.36 19.45 -8.81
CA ILE A 42 -6.50 19.02 -8.02
C ILE A 42 -7.32 17.95 -8.76
N GLN A 43 -7.58 18.12 -10.06
CA GLN A 43 -8.35 17.15 -10.84
C GLN A 43 -7.60 15.83 -11.01
N GLU A 44 -6.28 15.88 -11.20
CA GLU A 44 -5.46 14.67 -11.31
C GLU A 44 -5.34 13.95 -9.96
N ALA A 45 -5.22 14.69 -8.85
CA ALA A 45 -5.27 14.13 -7.50
C ALA A 45 -6.63 13.47 -7.20
N LEU A 46 -7.75 14.09 -7.59
CA LEU A 46 -9.09 13.52 -7.43
C LEU A 46 -9.29 12.24 -8.24
N LYS A 47 -8.74 12.17 -9.47
CA LYS A 47 -8.76 10.93 -10.27
C LYS A 47 -7.95 9.81 -9.60
N LYS A 48 -6.72 10.10 -9.17
CA LYS A 48 -5.88 9.13 -8.45
C LYS A 48 -6.55 8.62 -7.17
N MET A 49 -7.16 9.51 -6.38
CA MET A 49 -7.93 9.12 -5.19
C MET A 49 -9.11 8.19 -5.50
N LYS A 50 -9.85 8.44 -6.59
CA LYS A 50 -10.96 7.57 -7.01
C LYS A 50 -10.46 6.20 -7.46
N GLU A 51 -9.37 6.15 -8.22
CA GLU A 51 -8.74 4.91 -8.67
C GLU A 51 -8.23 4.08 -7.49
N ASP A 52 -7.57 4.72 -6.52
CA ASP A 52 -7.06 4.04 -5.32
C ASP A 52 -8.20 3.52 -4.43
N LYS A 53 -9.28 4.30 -4.28
CA LYS A 53 -10.49 3.83 -3.58
C LYS A 53 -11.13 2.63 -4.28
N SER A 54 -11.15 2.60 -5.61
CA SER A 54 -11.67 1.46 -6.37
C SER A 54 -10.82 0.20 -6.16
N LYS A 55 -9.49 0.34 -6.25
CA LYS A 55 -8.55 -0.78 -5.99
C LYS A 55 -8.70 -1.33 -4.58
N LEU A 56 -8.76 -0.46 -3.57
CA LEU A 56 -8.94 -0.87 -2.17
C LEU A 56 -10.25 -1.65 -1.98
N ASN A 57 -11.37 -1.15 -2.52
CA ASN A 57 -12.64 -1.89 -2.46
C ASN A 57 -12.55 -3.26 -3.13
N GLY A 58 -11.85 -3.37 -4.26
CA GLY A 58 -11.59 -4.66 -4.92
C GLY A 58 -10.89 -5.65 -3.98
N TYR A 59 -9.79 -5.23 -3.33
CA TYR A 59 -9.08 -6.07 -2.39
C TYR A 59 -9.93 -6.50 -1.19
N PHE A 60 -10.72 -5.58 -0.61
CA PHE A 60 -11.61 -5.90 0.51
C PHE A 60 -12.71 -6.89 0.11
N SER A 61 -13.31 -6.71 -1.06
CA SER A 61 -14.36 -7.62 -1.55
C SER A 61 -13.80 -9.03 -1.79
N SER A 62 -12.67 -9.17 -2.49
CA SER A 62 -12.05 -10.48 -2.73
C SER A 62 -11.60 -11.16 -1.45
N ALA A 63 -11.06 -10.40 -0.49
CA ALA A 63 -10.69 -10.94 0.82
C ALA A 63 -11.91 -11.44 1.60
N LYS A 64 -13.03 -10.69 1.56
CA LYS A 64 -14.28 -11.10 2.20
C LYS A 64 -14.82 -12.39 1.59
N GLU A 65 -14.88 -12.49 0.27
CA GLU A 65 -15.34 -13.69 -0.43
C GLU A 65 -14.49 -14.91 -0.07
N THR A 66 -13.17 -14.78 -0.07
CA THR A 66 -12.25 -15.86 0.31
C THR A 66 -12.47 -16.31 1.76
N MET A 67 -12.73 -15.38 2.67
CA MET A 67 -12.99 -15.69 4.08
C MET A 67 -14.34 -16.39 4.26
N ASP A 68 -15.38 -15.93 3.56
CA ASP A 68 -16.71 -16.53 3.59
C ASP A 68 -16.70 -17.95 3.00
N GLU A 69 -15.96 -18.19 1.90
CA GLU A 69 -15.76 -19.53 1.34
C GLU A 69 -15.05 -20.47 2.31
N LYS A 70 -13.93 -20.04 2.91
CA LYS A 70 -13.22 -20.83 3.92
C LYS A 70 -14.10 -21.16 5.11
N LYS A 71 -14.89 -20.20 5.58
CA LYS A 71 -15.84 -20.42 6.69
C LYS A 71 -16.87 -21.48 6.32
N LYS A 72 -17.42 -21.42 5.10
CA LYS A 72 -18.39 -22.41 4.62
C LYS A 72 -17.77 -23.81 4.51
N ASP A 73 -16.60 -23.94 3.91
CA ASP A 73 -15.91 -25.24 3.78
C ASP A 73 -15.57 -25.86 5.15
N LEU A 74 -15.11 -25.05 6.10
CA LEU A 74 -14.84 -25.49 7.46
C LEU A 74 -16.11 -25.96 8.18
N LEU A 75 -17.22 -25.23 8.04
CA LEU A 75 -18.51 -25.62 8.61
C LEU A 75 -19.02 -26.92 7.98
N ASP A 76 -18.96 -27.06 6.66
CA ASP A 76 -19.39 -28.27 5.95
C ASP A 76 -18.57 -29.50 6.39
N LYS A 77 -17.25 -29.34 6.57
CA LYS A 77 -16.38 -30.41 7.10
C LYS A 77 -16.73 -30.77 8.54
N PHE A 78 -16.95 -29.76 9.38
CA PHE A 78 -17.35 -29.96 10.77
C PHE A 78 -18.69 -30.71 10.87
N ASP A 79 -19.70 -30.30 10.10
CA ASP A 79 -21.01 -30.94 10.12
C ASP A 79 -20.97 -32.37 9.58
N LYS A 80 -20.15 -32.64 8.55
CA LYS A 80 -19.92 -34.01 8.05
C LYS A 80 -19.29 -34.90 9.13
N GLU A 81 -18.25 -34.41 9.80
CA GLU A 81 -17.57 -35.17 10.85
C GLU A 81 -18.46 -35.38 12.07
N LYS A 82 -19.24 -34.36 12.44
CA LYS A 82 -20.25 -34.44 13.50
C LYS A 82 -21.30 -35.51 13.18
N LYS A 83 -21.80 -35.57 11.94
CA LYS A 83 -22.72 -36.63 11.50
C LYS A 83 -22.07 -38.00 11.57
N ARG A 84 -20.84 -38.15 11.06
CA ARG A 84 -20.06 -39.41 11.12
C ARG A 84 -19.96 -39.91 12.56
N ILE A 85 -19.61 -39.05 13.51
CA ILE A 85 -19.49 -39.40 14.94
C ILE A 85 -20.85 -39.81 15.52
N GLN A 86 -21.93 -39.07 15.21
CA GLN A 86 -23.27 -39.40 15.67
C GLN A 86 -23.77 -40.75 15.11
N GLU A 87 -23.47 -41.07 13.86
CA GLU A 87 -23.87 -42.32 13.21
C GLU A 87 -23.02 -43.52 13.63
N SER A 88 -21.72 -43.31 13.85
CA SER A 88 -20.79 -44.37 14.27
C SER A 88 -20.74 -44.61 15.78
N GLY A 89 -21.24 -43.67 16.60
CA GLY A 89 -21.19 -43.75 18.06
C GLY A 89 -19.76 -43.66 18.62
N ASP A 90 -18.81 -43.18 17.83
CA ASP A 90 -17.40 -43.10 18.20
C ASP A 90 -17.18 -42.03 19.28
N THR A 91 -16.79 -42.47 20.48
CA THR A 91 -16.51 -41.59 21.64
C THR A 91 -15.02 -41.40 21.87
N SER A 92 -14.19 -41.84 20.93
CA SER A 92 -12.74 -41.66 21.01
C SER A 92 -12.36 -40.17 20.98
N ARG A 93 -11.30 -39.84 21.72
CA ARG A 93 -10.80 -38.46 21.79
C ARG A 93 -10.20 -38.06 20.43
N PRO A 94 -10.50 -36.86 19.90
CA PRO A 94 -9.87 -36.37 18.67
C PRO A 94 -8.35 -36.38 18.78
N VAL A 95 -7.68 -36.81 17.71
CA VAL A 95 -6.22 -36.81 17.65
C VAL A 95 -5.72 -35.38 17.68
N ASN A 96 -4.87 -35.08 18.66
CA ASN A 96 -4.28 -33.77 18.81
C ASN A 96 -3.20 -33.57 17.72
N PRO A 97 -3.31 -32.51 16.89
CA PRO A 97 -2.36 -32.27 15.83
C PRO A 97 -0.92 -31.97 16.30
N MET A 98 -0.71 -31.62 17.57
CA MET A 98 0.63 -31.48 18.16
C MET A 98 1.25 -32.80 18.64
N ASP A 99 0.46 -33.88 18.72
CA ASP A 99 0.95 -35.23 19.08
C ASP A 99 1.28 -36.08 17.83
N LEU A 100 1.24 -35.47 16.64
CA LEU A 100 1.47 -36.11 15.33
C LEU A 100 2.86 -35.78 14.72
N ASP A 101 3.81 -35.33 15.55
CA ASP A 101 5.21 -35.05 15.18
C ASP A 101 6.12 -36.28 15.37
#